data_AF-A0A2T7LFH2-F1
#
_entry.id   AF-A0A2T7LFH2-F1
#
_cell.length_a   1.000
_cell.length_b   1.000
_cell.length_c   1.000
_cell.angle_alpha   90.00
_cell.angle_beta   90.00
_cell.angle_gamma   90.00
#
_symmetry.space_group_name_H-M   'P 1'
#
loop_
_entity.id
_entity.type
_entity.pdbx_description
1 polymer ?
#
loop_
_entity_poly.entity_id
_entity_poly.type
_entity_poly.pdbx_seq_one_letter_code
_entity_poly.pdbx_strand_id
1 'polypeptide(L)'
;MQTSRLRTASAVFLTLAATATAAPAFSGTAVAAAPSSVVRQPVDFNGDGYEDMIASVPDGTVSGIKKAGYVVVYPGDAKGINPARHQVINQNTPGVPGSAAANARFGGSAPADIDADGYTDLLVSAGNGRPVILFGGKSGLGTRAVEFQGHGQSQGEAVGDFDGDGRADVAGIDNADWAGKVVLSENIGADGSVGNTRTALTADGVTTYEGVQAADLNDDGKDDLLVSTGCNDEPDCGGTSLYLSTGTGFTHTPIVTAPGTYLNHASVTVGSVNGDAYPDLVFTRQPTGLDSDVDFPSKGGAVAVALGGPKGQDTSVKPKWITQATAGVPGADEQGDAMGASAAVGDLDGDGYGEVVVGLPGEDVGTAKDAGGVLVFKGRATGITGADTKVIGQSTANVPGVDEQGDAFGGEVHVVAGAKGVPATPAVAAPGENTNQGGVWLFKGSRTGPVTKGSVSFGEASLGVTPSAVRFGNWLG
;
A
#
# COMPACT_ATOMS: atom_id res chain seq x y z
N MET A 1 44.26 -78.56 32.78
CA MET A 1 45.25 -77.74 32.07
C MET A 1 44.54 -76.55 31.46
N GLN A 2 45.00 -75.35 31.79
CA GLN A 2 44.81 -74.04 31.17
C GLN A 2 43.67 -73.77 30.14
N THR A 3 42.82 -72.83 30.56
CA THR A 3 42.33 -71.61 29.87
C THR A 3 41.63 -71.70 28.49
N SER A 4 40.39 -71.20 28.46
CA SER A 4 40.03 -70.06 27.60
C SER A 4 38.83 -69.31 28.16
N ARG A 5 38.91 -67.98 28.12
CA ARG A 5 37.97 -66.99 28.70
C ARG A 5 36.74 -66.80 27.81
N LEU A 6 35.57 -66.62 28.43
CA LEU A 6 34.52 -65.69 27.98
C LEU A 6 33.64 -65.38 29.21
N ARG A 7 33.59 -64.11 29.64
CA ARG A 7 32.65 -63.64 30.67
C ARG A 7 31.75 -62.59 30.06
N THR A 8 30.52 -63.01 29.80
CA THR A 8 29.31 -62.21 29.62
C THR A 8 28.95 -61.55 30.95
N ALA A 9 28.60 -60.27 30.94
CA ALA A 9 27.99 -59.60 32.10
C ALA A 9 26.76 -58.84 31.63
N SER A 10 25.58 -59.37 31.97
CA SER A 10 24.29 -58.72 31.82
C SER A 10 24.08 -57.71 32.95
N ALA A 11 23.55 -56.55 32.60
CA ALA A 11 23.33 -55.40 33.46
C ALA A 11 22.21 -55.65 34.48
N VAL A 12 22.44 -55.22 35.72
CA VAL A 12 21.45 -55.16 36.81
C VAL A 12 21.02 -53.71 36.98
N PHE A 13 19.72 -53.45 36.86
CA PHE A 13 19.08 -52.17 37.12
C PHE A 13 19.03 -51.89 38.62
N LEU A 14 19.49 -50.71 39.03
CA LEU A 14 19.30 -50.17 40.37
C LEU A 14 18.28 -49.02 40.29
N THR A 15 17.14 -49.19 40.94
CA THR A 15 16.09 -48.18 41.10
C THR A 15 16.43 -47.24 42.26
N LEU A 16 16.47 -45.93 42.00
CA LEU A 16 16.52 -44.90 43.04
C LEU A 16 15.34 -43.94 42.86
N ALA A 17 14.59 -43.77 43.94
CA ALA A 17 13.36 -43.00 44.03
C ALA A 17 13.60 -41.49 43.86
N ALA A 18 12.77 -40.83 43.06
CA ALA A 18 12.60 -39.39 43.05
C ALA A 18 11.17 -39.05 43.50
N THR A 19 11.08 -38.23 44.53
CA THR A 19 9.85 -37.70 45.14
C THR A 19 9.05 -36.88 44.13
N ALA A 20 7.77 -37.23 43.94
CA ALA A 20 6.83 -36.46 43.15
C ALA A 20 6.42 -35.18 43.88
N THR A 21 6.82 -34.03 43.35
CA THR A 21 6.14 -32.76 43.59
C THR A 21 5.07 -32.59 42.51
N ALA A 22 3.81 -32.64 42.91
CA ALA A 22 2.69 -32.35 42.02
C ALA A 22 2.80 -30.89 41.52
N ALA A 23 3.07 -30.71 40.23
CA ALA A 23 2.86 -29.44 39.55
C ALA A 23 1.33 -29.21 39.43
N PRO A 24 0.84 -27.97 39.63
CA PRO A 24 -0.57 -27.69 39.40
C PRO A 24 -0.86 -27.92 37.91
N ALA A 25 -1.87 -28.74 37.64
CA ALA A 25 -2.43 -28.85 36.31
C ALA A 25 -3.05 -27.50 35.94
N PHE A 26 -2.34 -26.70 35.15
CA PHE A 26 -2.96 -25.62 34.40
C PHE A 26 -3.86 -26.27 33.37
N SER A 27 -5.16 -26.25 33.63
CA SER A 27 -6.18 -26.38 32.60
C SER A 27 -6.03 -25.17 31.67
N GLY A 28 -5.14 -25.30 30.69
CA GLY A 28 -5.07 -24.38 29.56
C GLY A 28 -6.38 -24.50 28.81
N THR A 29 -7.28 -23.55 29.02
CA THR A 29 -8.24 -23.19 27.98
C THR A 29 -7.41 -22.95 26.73
N ALA A 30 -7.67 -23.72 25.67
CA ALA A 30 -7.13 -23.41 24.36
C ALA A 30 -7.43 -21.94 24.10
N VAL A 31 -6.38 -21.12 24.08
CA VAL A 31 -6.49 -19.76 23.56
C VAL A 31 -6.96 -19.99 22.13
N ALA A 32 -8.16 -19.51 21.82
CA ALA A 32 -8.62 -19.47 20.44
C ALA A 32 -7.47 -18.90 19.62
N ALA A 33 -7.13 -19.55 18.50
CA ALA A 33 -6.16 -18.99 17.57
C ALA A 33 -6.52 -17.51 17.39
N ALA A 34 -5.53 -16.62 17.56
CA ALA A 34 -5.74 -15.23 17.23
C ALA A 34 -6.39 -15.18 15.84
N PRO A 35 -7.46 -14.37 15.63
CA PRO A 35 -8.01 -14.23 14.30
C PRO A 35 -6.85 -13.93 13.35
N SER A 36 -6.77 -14.69 12.27
CA SER A 36 -5.83 -14.38 11.20
C SER A 36 -6.17 -12.96 10.76
N SER A 37 -5.33 -11.98 11.08
CA SER A 37 -5.44 -10.65 10.50
C SER A 37 -5.51 -10.84 9.00
N VAL A 38 -6.56 -10.34 8.34
CA VAL A 38 -6.57 -10.19 6.89
C VAL A 38 -5.52 -9.15 6.58
N VAL A 39 -4.29 -9.63 6.40
CA VAL A 39 -3.20 -8.85 5.84
C VAL A 39 -3.57 -8.72 4.37
N ARG A 40 -3.59 -7.49 3.84
CA ARG A 40 -3.44 -7.20 2.39
C ARG A 40 -2.60 -8.33 1.77
N GLN A 41 -3.10 -9.03 0.75
CA GLN A 41 -2.32 -10.09 0.10
C GLN A 41 -0.94 -9.49 -0.24
N PRO A 42 0.16 -9.98 0.36
CA PRO A 42 1.46 -9.41 0.11
C PRO A 42 1.78 -9.53 -1.37
N VAL A 43 2.27 -8.45 -1.97
CA VAL A 43 2.67 -8.44 -3.38
C VAL A 43 3.90 -9.33 -3.53
N ASP A 44 3.76 -10.54 -4.06
CA ASP A 44 4.86 -11.49 -4.27
C ASP A 44 4.77 -12.09 -5.67
N PHE A 45 5.44 -11.45 -6.63
CA PHE A 45 5.38 -11.85 -8.04
C PHE A 45 6.09 -13.17 -8.30
N ASN A 46 6.98 -13.59 -7.40
CA ASN A 46 7.88 -14.71 -7.60
C ASN A 46 7.61 -15.91 -6.67
N GLY A 47 6.71 -15.74 -5.71
CA GLY A 47 6.25 -16.76 -4.77
C GLY A 47 7.30 -17.19 -3.74
N ASP A 48 8.32 -16.37 -3.49
CA ASP A 48 9.37 -16.69 -2.51
C ASP A 48 8.98 -16.37 -1.07
N GLY A 49 7.78 -15.80 -0.87
CA GLY A 49 7.15 -15.41 0.40
C GLY A 49 7.81 -14.22 1.08
N TYR A 50 8.46 -13.36 0.32
CA TYR A 50 8.84 -12.00 0.71
C TYR A 50 8.10 -11.02 -0.21
N GLU A 51 7.54 -9.96 0.36
CA GLU A 51 6.86 -8.96 -0.44
C GLU A 51 7.87 -8.20 -1.32
N ASP A 52 7.50 -8.04 -2.59
CA ASP A 52 8.15 -7.27 -3.62
C ASP A 52 7.61 -5.82 -3.60
N MET A 53 8.39 -4.88 -4.12
CA MET A 53 7.97 -3.47 -4.24
C MET A 53 7.92 -3.06 -5.71
N ILE A 54 6.99 -2.19 -6.06
CA ILE A 54 6.84 -1.64 -7.41
C ILE A 54 7.07 -0.13 -7.41
N ALA A 55 7.69 0.39 -8.47
CA ALA A 55 7.63 1.80 -8.83
C ALA A 55 7.07 1.96 -10.24
N SER A 56 6.00 2.75 -10.38
CA SER A 56 5.37 3.04 -11.67
C SER A 56 5.91 4.37 -12.23
N VAL A 57 6.38 4.37 -13.48
CA VAL A 57 7.01 5.54 -14.12
C VAL A 57 6.37 5.82 -15.48
N PRO A 58 5.10 6.25 -15.55
CA PRO A 58 4.38 6.46 -16.81
C PRO A 58 5.00 7.57 -17.68
N ASP A 59 5.69 8.54 -17.08
CA ASP A 59 6.40 9.59 -17.81
C ASP A 59 7.80 9.16 -18.31
N GLY A 60 8.19 7.91 -18.02
CA GLY A 60 9.47 7.31 -18.38
C GLY A 60 9.75 7.25 -19.88
N THR A 61 11.04 7.32 -20.23
CA THR A 61 11.51 7.22 -21.61
C THR A 61 12.00 5.80 -21.92
N VAL A 62 11.48 5.19 -22.98
CA VAL A 62 11.88 3.84 -23.43
C VAL A 62 12.50 3.95 -24.82
N SER A 63 13.77 3.54 -24.98
CA SER A 63 14.49 3.57 -26.27
C SER A 63 14.40 4.93 -27.01
N GLY A 64 14.45 6.04 -26.27
CA GLY A 64 14.34 7.41 -26.80
C GLY A 64 12.91 7.91 -27.01
N ILE A 65 11.88 7.08 -26.75
CA ILE A 65 10.47 7.43 -26.87
C ILE A 65 9.98 7.98 -25.52
N LYS A 66 9.70 9.29 -25.49
CA LYS A 66 9.26 10.00 -24.28
C LYS A 66 7.87 9.58 -23.85
N LYS A 67 7.65 9.48 -22.53
CA LYS A 67 6.36 9.09 -21.92
C LYS A 67 5.80 7.79 -22.50
N ALA A 68 6.70 6.88 -22.90
CA ALA A 68 6.32 5.52 -23.23
C ALA A 68 5.89 4.78 -21.96
N GLY A 69 6.54 5.10 -20.84
CA GLY A 69 6.25 4.55 -19.54
C GLY A 69 6.87 3.17 -19.31
N TYR A 70 7.15 2.88 -18.05
CA TYR A 70 7.63 1.57 -17.59
C TYR A 70 7.27 1.35 -16.12
N VAL A 71 7.28 0.09 -15.70
CA VAL A 71 7.14 -0.35 -14.31
C VAL A 71 8.48 -0.95 -13.88
N VAL A 72 8.89 -0.69 -12.63
CA VAL A 72 10.06 -1.29 -12.02
C VAL A 72 9.64 -2.19 -10.87
N VAL A 73 10.01 -3.46 -10.92
CA VAL A 73 9.80 -4.42 -9.83
C VAL A 73 11.10 -4.56 -9.05
N TYR A 74 10.99 -4.54 -7.72
CA TYR A 74 12.09 -4.71 -6.79
C TYR A 74 11.82 -5.94 -5.91
N PRO A 75 12.43 -7.10 -6.23
CA PRO A 75 12.15 -8.31 -5.50
C PRO A 75 12.59 -8.24 -4.03
N GLY A 76 11.75 -8.77 -3.15
CA GLY A 76 12.08 -9.05 -1.76
C GLY A 76 13.07 -10.20 -1.62
N ASP A 77 13.67 -10.31 -0.43
CA ASP A 77 14.31 -11.53 0.06
C ASP A 77 14.47 -11.48 1.60
N ALA A 78 15.16 -12.47 2.16
CA ALA A 78 15.46 -12.59 3.59
C ALA A 78 16.23 -11.40 4.22
N LYS A 79 16.69 -10.43 3.42
CA LYS A 79 17.34 -9.20 3.88
C LYS A 79 16.46 -7.96 3.70
N GLY A 80 15.30 -8.09 3.05
CA GLY A 80 14.42 -7.00 2.62
C GLY A 80 14.54 -6.73 1.12
N ILE A 81 14.01 -5.60 0.67
CA ILE A 81 14.11 -5.16 -0.73
C ILE A 81 15.57 -4.84 -1.08
N ASN A 82 16.05 -5.39 -2.20
CA ASN A 82 17.36 -5.06 -2.77
C ASN A 82 17.21 -4.32 -4.11
N PRO A 83 17.40 -2.99 -4.14
CA PRO A 83 17.27 -2.19 -5.36
C PRO A 83 18.15 -2.64 -6.53
N ALA A 84 19.26 -3.35 -6.27
CA ALA A 84 20.14 -3.85 -7.32
C ALA A 84 19.58 -5.08 -8.08
N ARG A 85 18.53 -5.73 -7.56
CA ARG A 85 17.86 -6.88 -8.18
C ARG A 85 16.65 -6.48 -9.04
N HIS A 86 16.48 -5.19 -9.32
CA HIS A 86 15.31 -4.69 -10.01
C HIS A 86 15.12 -5.27 -11.42
N GLN A 87 13.88 -5.26 -11.88
CA GLN A 87 13.49 -5.54 -13.25
C GLN A 87 12.68 -4.37 -13.81
N VAL A 88 13.07 -3.87 -14.98
CA VAL A 88 12.30 -2.83 -15.70
C VAL A 88 11.45 -3.50 -16.77
N ILE A 89 10.13 -3.26 -16.74
CA ILE A 89 9.15 -3.81 -17.66
C ILE A 89 8.43 -2.68 -18.41
N ASN A 90 8.31 -2.82 -19.72
CA ASN A 90 7.61 -1.90 -20.61
C ASN A 90 7.11 -2.62 -21.88
N GLN A 91 6.38 -1.93 -22.76
CA GLN A 91 5.83 -2.52 -23.99
C GLN A 91 6.86 -3.03 -25.01
N ASN A 92 8.16 -2.71 -24.87
CA ASN A 92 9.22 -3.33 -25.69
C ASN A 92 9.85 -4.58 -25.03
N THR A 93 9.42 -4.94 -23.83
CA THR A 93 9.90 -6.14 -23.14
C THR A 93 9.38 -7.37 -23.89
N PRO A 94 10.24 -8.36 -24.22
CA PRO A 94 9.80 -9.55 -24.94
C PRO A 94 8.62 -10.24 -24.24
N GLY A 95 7.54 -10.50 -24.98
CA GLY A 95 6.33 -11.14 -24.45
C GLY A 95 5.26 -10.17 -23.93
N VAL A 96 5.58 -8.89 -23.74
CA VAL A 96 4.59 -7.86 -23.38
C VAL A 96 3.87 -7.39 -24.66
N PRO A 97 2.52 -7.40 -24.70
CA PRO A 97 1.76 -6.91 -25.83
C PRO A 97 2.03 -5.44 -26.18
N GLY A 98 1.95 -5.14 -27.48
CA GLY A 98 2.13 -3.80 -28.01
C GLY A 98 3.60 -3.45 -28.29
N SER A 99 3.88 -2.14 -28.34
CA SER A 99 5.22 -1.59 -28.50
C SER A 99 5.26 -0.20 -27.89
N ALA A 100 6.41 0.22 -27.37
CA ALA A 100 6.56 1.54 -26.78
C ALA A 100 6.18 2.63 -27.79
N ALA A 101 5.25 3.50 -27.39
CA ALA A 101 4.81 4.63 -28.21
C ALA A 101 4.86 5.94 -27.39
N ALA A 102 4.97 7.07 -28.09
CA ALA A 102 5.01 8.36 -27.42
C ALA A 102 3.68 8.62 -26.70
N ASN A 103 3.75 9.03 -25.43
CA ASN A 103 2.58 9.22 -24.55
C ASN A 103 1.76 7.95 -24.30
N ALA A 104 2.32 6.75 -24.52
CA ALA A 104 1.68 5.50 -24.12
C ALA A 104 1.48 5.41 -22.60
N ARG A 105 2.32 6.09 -21.81
CA ARG A 105 2.21 6.16 -20.34
C ARG A 105 2.03 4.78 -19.70
N PHE A 106 2.69 3.75 -20.23
CA PHE A 106 2.64 2.39 -19.68
C PHE A 106 3.06 2.43 -18.21
N GLY A 107 2.16 2.04 -17.33
CA GLY A 107 2.29 2.25 -15.89
C GLY A 107 0.91 2.28 -15.24
N GLY A 108 0.88 2.59 -13.95
CA GLY A 108 -0.26 2.25 -13.10
C GLY A 108 -0.19 0.77 -12.72
N SER A 109 -0.73 0.43 -11.56
CA SER A 109 -0.57 -0.90 -11.00
C SER A 109 -1.74 -1.23 -10.10
N ALA A 110 -2.42 -2.33 -10.41
CA ALA A 110 -3.30 -3.02 -9.48
C ALA A 110 -2.79 -4.47 -9.33
N PRO A 111 -2.03 -4.78 -8.26
CA PRO A 111 -1.52 -6.11 -8.01
C PRO A 111 -2.60 -7.03 -7.42
N ALA A 112 -2.72 -8.24 -7.94
CA ALA A 112 -3.58 -9.31 -7.42
C ALA A 112 -3.22 -10.64 -8.12
N ASP A 113 -3.59 -11.78 -7.56
CA ASP A 113 -3.50 -13.07 -8.25
C ASP A 113 -4.70 -13.20 -9.22
N ILE A 114 -4.52 -12.77 -10.47
CA ILE A 114 -5.63 -12.61 -11.44
C ILE A 114 -6.06 -13.96 -12.02
N ASP A 115 -5.14 -14.90 -12.19
CA ASP A 115 -5.46 -16.23 -12.71
C ASP A 115 -5.45 -17.36 -11.67
N ALA A 116 -5.39 -17.01 -10.40
CA ALA A 116 -5.49 -17.89 -9.24
C ALA A 116 -4.41 -18.99 -9.24
N ASP A 117 -3.19 -18.65 -9.67
CA ASP A 117 -2.05 -19.57 -9.73
C ASP A 117 -1.13 -19.51 -8.49
N GLY A 118 -1.44 -18.60 -7.56
CA GLY A 118 -0.74 -18.39 -6.30
C GLY A 118 0.44 -17.43 -6.39
N TYR A 119 0.67 -16.78 -7.53
CA TYR A 119 1.63 -15.69 -7.69
C TYR A 119 0.87 -14.38 -7.87
N THR A 120 1.42 -13.28 -7.35
CA THR A 120 0.83 -11.98 -7.64
C THR A 120 1.02 -11.65 -9.12
N ASP A 121 0.00 -11.14 -9.78
CA ASP A 121 0.02 -10.54 -11.11
C ASP A 121 -0.09 -9.02 -11.02
N LEU A 122 0.04 -8.33 -12.15
CA LEU A 122 -0.08 -6.88 -12.22
C LEU A 122 -0.94 -6.46 -13.42
N LEU A 123 -2.06 -5.79 -13.15
CA LEU A 123 -2.76 -5.04 -14.18
C LEU A 123 -2.08 -3.68 -14.37
N VAL A 124 -1.63 -3.41 -15.60
CA VAL A 124 -0.90 -2.19 -15.96
C VAL A 124 -1.66 -1.43 -17.04
N SER A 125 -1.92 -0.14 -16.81
CA SER A 125 -2.60 0.71 -17.78
C SER A 125 -1.65 1.10 -18.93
N ALA A 126 -2.22 1.31 -20.11
CA ALA A 126 -1.49 1.79 -21.28
C ALA A 126 -2.37 2.78 -22.07
N GLY A 127 -2.03 4.06 -22.03
CA GLY A 127 -2.78 5.15 -22.69
C GLY A 127 -2.81 5.09 -24.22
N ASN A 128 -2.06 4.18 -24.85
CA ASN A 128 -2.12 3.91 -26.29
C ASN A 128 -2.94 2.66 -26.66
N GLY A 129 -3.58 1.98 -25.69
CA GLY A 129 -4.22 0.70 -25.93
C GLY A 129 -5.12 0.25 -24.79
N ARG A 130 -5.27 -1.08 -24.67
CA ARG A 130 -5.92 -1.72 -23.53
C ARG A 130 -4.91 -1.89 -22.38
N PRO A 131 -5.37 -1.98 -21.13
CA PRO A 131 -4.53 -2.46 -20.04
C PRO A 131 -3.92 -3.82 -20.36
N VAL A 132 -2.77 -4.11 -19.76
CA VAL A 132 -2.03 -5.36 -19.92
C VAL A 132 -1.97 -6.06 -18.57
N ILE A 133 -2.31 -7.35 -18.55
CA ILE A 133 -2.03 -8.20 -17.40
C ILE A 133 -0.62 -8.75 -17.57
N LEU A 134 0.27 -8.42 -16.65
CA LEU A 134 1.58 -9.04 -16.49
C LEU A 134 1.44 -10.15 -15.46
N PHE A 135 1.68 -11.40 -15.85
CA PHE A 135 1.54 -12.51 -14.92
C PHE A 135 2.81 -12.73 -14.11
N GLY A 136 2.62 -13.02 -12.83
CA GLY A 136 3.63 -13.55 -11.93
C GLY A 136 4.01 -14.98 -12.25
N GLY A 137 4.94 -15.51 -11.47
CA GLY A 137 5.40 -16.88 -11.56
C GLY A 137 6.80 -17.04 -10.97
N LYS A 138 7.30 -18.26 -10.89
CA LYS A 138 8.61 -18.58 -10.27
C LYS A 138 9.82 -17.80 -10.78
N SER A 139 9.71 -17.20 -11.97
CA SER A 139 10.77 -16.37 -12.57
C SER A 139 10.53 -14.87 -12.42
N GLY A 140 9.53 -14.48 -11.63
CA GLY A 140 9.06 -13.11 -11.46
C GLY A 140 8.04 -12.67 -12.52
N LEU A 141 7.73 -11.39 -12.47
CA LEU A 141 6.70 -10.73 -13.27
C LEU A 141 7.06 -10.63 -14.76
N GLY A 142 6.04 -10.79 -15.61
CA GLY A 142 6.09 -10.38 -17.02
C GLY A 142 6.72 -11.41 -17.97
N THR A 143 6.94 -12.64 -17.52
CA THR A 143 7.34 -13.75 -18.41
C THR A 143 6.20 -14.23 -19.31
N ARG A 144 4.96 -13.96 -18.89
CA ARG A 144 3.73 -14.07 -19.67
C ARG A 144 2.95 -12.78 -19.47
N ALA A 145 2.37 -12.26 -20.54
CA ALA A 145 1.52 -11.08 -20.50
C ALA A 145 0.47 -11.12 -21.60
N VAL A 146 -0.71 -10.57 -21.34
CA VAL A 146 -1.85 -10.54 -22.27
C VAL A 146 -2.55 -9.20 -22.20
N GLU A 147 -3.23 -8.81 -23.29
CA GLU A 147 -4.11 -7.64 -23.25
C GLU A 147 -5.36 -7.99 -22.45
N PHE A 148 -5.74 -7.12 -21.52
CA PHE A 148 -7.00 -7.24 -20.80
C PHE A 148 -8.18 -6.81 -21.69
N GLN A 149 -9.12 -7.73 -21.90
CA GLN A 149 -10.23 -7.55 -22.84
C GLN A 149 -11.53 -7.10 -22.16
N GLY A 150 -11.46 -6.65 -20.91
CA GLY A 150 -12.62 -6.17 -20.16
C GLY A 150 -13.11 -4.81 -20.61
N HIS A 151 -13.78 -4.13 -19.67
CA HIS A 151 -14.26 -2.76 -19.83
C HIS A 151 -13.19 -1.85 -20.48
N GLY A 152 -13.64 -1.02 -21.43
CA GLY A 152 -12.81 -0.35 -22.45
C GLY A 152 -11.92 0.79 -21.93
N GLN A 153 -12.13 2.02 -22.40
CA GLN A 153 -11.36 3.22 -21.99
C GLN A 153 -11.73 3.62 -20.55
N SER A 154 -11.35 2.79 -19.60
CA SER A 154 -11.58 3.01 -18.18
C SER A 154 -10.31 3.45 -17.48
N GLN A 155 -10.46 4.18 -16.38
CA GLN A 155 -9.37 4.67 -15.55
C GLN A 155 -9.58 4.26 -14.10
N GLY A 156 -8.48 4.23 -13.34
CA GLY A 156 -8.51 3.97 -11.90
C GLY A 156 -8.91 2.55 -11.60
N GLU A 157 -8.25 1.57 -12.22
CA GLU A 157 -8.58 0.17 -12.05
C GLU A 157 -8.23 -0.35 -10.64
N ALA A 158 -9.12 -1.14 -10.06
CA ALA A 158 -8.90 -1.91 -8.84
C ALA A 158 -9.19 -3.39 -9.11
N VAL A 159 -8.50 -4.28 -8.41
CA VAL A 159 -8.62 -5.72 -8.61
C VAL A 159 -8.93 -6.36 -7.27
N GLY A 160 -9.93 -7.26 -7.24
CA GLY A 160 -10.40 -7.93 -6.03
C GLY A 160 -11.47 -8.97 -6.34
N ASP A 161 -11.72 -9.89 -5.41
CA ASP A 161 -12.80 -10.89 -5.49
C ASP A 161 -14.11 -10.28 -4.97
N PHE A 162 -14.86 -9.59 -5.84
CA PHE A 162 -16.06 -8.88 -5.43
C PHE A 162 -17.27 -9.82 -5.30
N ASP A 163 -17.29 -10.96 -6.01
CA ASP A 163 -18.42 -11.89 -6.00
C ASP A 163 -18.27 -13.05 -4.99
N GLY A 164 -17.06 -13.28 -4.48
CA GLY A 164 -16.71 -14.30 -3.50
C GLY A 164 -16.49 -15.69 -4.10
N ASP A 165 -16.20 -15.79 -5.39
CA ASP A 165 -15.97 -17.08 -6.07
C ASP A 165 -14.51 -17.58 -5.95
N GLY A 166 -13.64 -16.77 -5.34
CA GLY A 166 -12.22 -17.04 -5.15
C GLY A 166 -11.34 -16.67 -6.34
N ARG A 167 -11.85 -15.94 -7.34
CA ARG A 167 -11.06 -15.35 -8.44
C ARG A 167 -11.12 -13.84 -8.38
N ALA A 168 -10.04 -13.22 -8.87
CA ALA A 168 -10.02 -11.78 -9.01
C ALA A 168 -10.91 -11.30 -10.15
N ASP A 169 -11.64 -10.22 -9.87
CA ASP A 169 -12.35 -9.39 -10.81
C ASP A 169 -11.63 -8.04 -10.97
N VAL A 170 -11.93 -7.32 -12.04
CA VAL A 170 -11.41 -5.95 -12.24
C VAL A 170 -12.55 -4.94 -12.21
N ALA A 171 -12.47 -4.01 -11.26
CA ALA A 171 -13.27 -2.81 -11.21
C ALA A 171 -12.57 -1.67 -11.96
N GLY A 172 -13.34 -0.82 -12.61
CA GLY A 172 -12.84 0.46 -13.10
C GLY A 172 -13.95 1.42 -13.48
N ILE A 173 -13.56 2.65 -13.80
CA ILE A 173 -14.51 3.73 -14.06
C ILE A 173 -14.71 3.88 -15.57
N ASP A 174 -15.93 3.63 -16.03
CA ASP A 174 -16.35 3.93 -17.40
C ASP A 174 -16.92 5.35 -17.46
N ASN A 175 -16.14 6.24 -18.09
CA ASN A 175 -16.47 7.67 -18.28
C ASN A 175 -17.17 7.95 -19.62
N ALA A 176 -17.77 6.94 -20.27
CA ALA A 176 -18.58 7.14 -21.47
C ALA A 176 -19.78 8.09 -21.21
N ASP A 177 -20.32 8.06 -20.00
CA ASP A 177 -21.30 9.01 -19.51
C ASP A 177 -20.61 10.04 -18.59
N TRP A 178 -21.11 11.27 -18.60
CA TRP A 178 -20.48 12.41 -17.93
C TRP A 178 -20.24 12.22 -16.42
N ALA A 179 -21.10 11.45 -15.74
CA ALA A 179 -21.01 11.19 -14.30
C ALA A 179 -20.11 9.99 -13.96
N GLY A 180 -19.71 9.20 -14.97
CA GLY A 180 -19.02 7.94 -14.79
C GLY A 180 -19.90 6.85 -14.18
N LYS A 181 -19.50 5.60 -14.37
CA LYS A 181 -20.07 4.43 -13.67
C LYS A 181 -18.94 3.46 -13.31
N VAL A 182 -19.07 2.79 -12.17
CA VAL A 182 -18.15 1.71 -11.82
C VAL A 182 -18.65 0.44 -12.49
N VAL A 183 -17.78 -0.18 -13.28
CA VAL A 183 -18.05 -1.44 -13.99
C VAL A 183 -17.12 -2.53 -13.47
N LEU A 184 -17.65 -3.74 -13.38
CA LEU A 184 -16.91 -4.94 -13.02
C LEU A 184 -16.75 -5.84 -14.24
N SER A 185 -15.53 -6.32 -14.44
CA SER A 185 -15.17 -7.37 -15.39
C SER A 185 -14.83 -8.62 -14.60
N GLU A 186 -15.64 -9.67 -14.77
CA GLU A 186 -15.60 -10.89 -13.97
C GLU A 186 -15.21 -12.09 -14.84
N ASN A 187 -14.77 -13.17 -14.20
CA ASN A 187 -14.34 -14.41 -14.86
C ASN A 187 -13.24 -14.15 -15.90
N ILE A 188 -12.14 -13.57 -15.45
CA ILE A 188 -11.00 -13.21 -16.29
C ILE A 188 -10.24 -14.49 -16.67
N GLY A 189 -10.14 -14.75 -17.97
CA GLY A 189 -9.40 -15.89 -18.50
C GLY A 189 -7.90 -15.62 -18.53
N ALA A 190 -7.09 -16.69 -18.52
CA ALA A 190 -5.63 -16.61 -18.64
C ALA A 190 -5.13 -15.96 -19.96
N ASP A 191 -6.01 -15.81 -20.96
CA ASP A 191 -5.77 -15.09 -22.22
C ASP A 191 -6.24 -13.62 -22.19
N GLY A 192 -6.68 -13.14 -21.02
CA GLY A 192 -7.22 -11.80 -20.80
C GLY A 192 -8.67 -11.62 -21.23
N SER A 193 -9.34 -12.68 -21.70
CA SER A 193 -10.77 -12.63 -22.02
C SER A 193 -11.62 -12.43 -20.77
N VAL A 194 -12.78 -11.78 -20.93
CA VAL A 194 -13.71 -11.50 -19.82
C VAL A 194 -15.01 -12.23 -20.06
N GLY A 195 -15.42 -13.06 -19.09
CA GLY A 195 -16.64 -13.87 -19.18
C GLY A 195 -17.91 -13.06 -18.98
N ASN A 196 -17.88 -12.05 -18.11
CA ASN A 196 -19.02 -11.18 -17.84
C ASN A 196 -18.59 -9.73 -17.55
N THR A 197 -19.43 -8.77 -17.92
CA THR A 197 -19.24 -7.37 -17.53
C THR A 197 -20.57 -6.80 -17.06
N ARG A 198 -20.57 -6.13 -15.92
CA ARG A 198 -21.77 -5.47 -15.36
C ARG A 198 -21.45 -4.11 -14.77
N THR A 199 -22.45 -3.24 -14.73
CA THR A 199 -22.39 -2.01 -13.93
C THR A 199 -22.58 -2.37 -12.46
N ALA A 200 -21.60 -2.00 -11.62
CA ALA A 200 -21.68 -2.15 -10.17
C ALA A 200 -22.33 -0.93 -9.51
N LEU A 201 -21.88 0.27 -9.90
CA LEU A 201 -22.36 1.53 -9.33
C LEU A 201 -22.70 2.51 -10.45
N THR A 202 -23.79 3.24 -10.28
CA THR A 202 -24.21 4.32 -11.18
C THR A 202 -24.30 5.59 -10.36
N ALA A 203 -23.62 6.64 -10.82
CA ALA A 203 -23.71 7.94 -10.17
C ALA A 203 -25.14 8.50 -10.23
N ASP A 204 -25.49 9.33 -9.26
CA ASP A 204 -26.82 9.93 -9.11
C ASP A 204 -27.09 11.10 -10.07
N GLY A 205 -26.12 11.41 -10.95
CA GLY A 205 -26.21 12.52 -11.90
C GLY A 205 -25.94 13.88 -11.26
N VAL A 206 -25.27 13.93 -10.11
CA VAL A 206 -24.59 15.11 -9.55
C VAL A 206 -23.12 14.80 -9.27
N THR A 207 -22.87 13.56 -8.85
CA THR A 207 -21.56 13.02 -8.48
C THR A 207 -20.78 12.51 -9.70
N THR A 208 -19.46 12.71 -9.74
CA THR A 208 -18.55 12.07 -10.70
C THR A 208 -17.68 11.04 -10.01
N TYR A 209 -17.57 9.82 -10.51
CA TYR A 209 -16.59 8.85 -9.99
C TYR A 209 -15.18 9.18 -10.50
N GLU A 210 -14.21 9.25 -9.59
CA GLU A 210 -12.83 9.66 -9.90
C GLU A 210 -11.79 8.57 -9.65
N GLY A 211 -12.01 7.69 -8.67
CA GLY A 211 -11.14 6.56 -8.40
C GLY A 211 -11.84 5.44 -7.65
N VAL A 212 -11.33 4.21 -7.81
CA VAL A 212 -11.74 3.06 -7.02
C VAL A 212 -10.52 2.36 -6.41
N GLN A 213 -10.69 1.85 -5.19
CA GLN A 213 -9.76 0.95 -4.52
C GLN A 213 -10.53 -0.27 -4.02
N ALA A 214 -9.85 -1.41 -3.92
CA ALA A 214 -10.44 -2.67 -3.48
C ALA A 214 -9.72 -3.22 -2.24
N ALA A 215 -10.49 -3.71 -1.27
CA ALA A 215 -10.04 -4.46 -0.11
C ALA A 215 -11.24 -5.08 0.60
N ASP A 216 -11.12 -6.25 1.22
CA ASP A 216 -12.10 -6.79 2.18
C ASP A 216 -12.08 -5.96 3.48
N LEU A 217 -13.01 -5.02 3.61
CA LEU A 217 -13.04 -4.04 4.72
C LEU A 217 -13.87 -4.51 5.90
N ASN A 218 -14.66 -5.57 5.73
CA ASN A 218 -15.51 -6.14 6.77
C ASN A 218 -15.16 -7.59 7.15
N ASP A 219 -14.06 -8.13 6.62
CA ASP A 219 -13.55 -9.50 6.85
C ASP A 219 -14.63 -10.56 6.56
N ASP A 220 -15.34 -10.39 5.43
CA ASP A 220 -16.40 -11.30 5.00
C ASP A 220 -16.02 -12.25 3.85
N GLY A 221 -14.77 -12.16 3.38
CA GLY A 221 -14.20 -12.95 2.31
C GLY A 221 -14.56 -12.45 0.91
N LYS A 222 -15.13 -11.25 0.79
CA LYS A 222 -15.32 -10.53 -0.48
C LYS A 222 -14.62 -9.19 -0.39
N ASP A 223 -13.98 -8.79 -1.48
CA ASP A 223 -13.42 -7.45 -1.56
C ASP A 223 -14.55 -6.42 -1.67
N ASP A 224 -14.37 -5.30 -0.97
CA ASP A 224 -15.24 -4.13 -0.97
C ASP A 224 -14.63 -3.01 -1.83
N LEU A 225 -15.41 -1.95 -2.08
CA LEU A 225 -14.95 -0.79 -2.83
C LEU A 225 -14.88 0.46 -1.95
N LEU A 226 -13.73 1.14 -2.01
CA LEU A 226 -13.63 2.57 -1.67
C LEU A 226 -13.69 3.36 -2.96
N VAL A 227 -14.63 4.30 -3.05
CA VAL A 227 -14.89 5.07 -4.26
C VAL A 227 -14.71 6.54 -3.95
N SER A 228 -13.75 7.17 -4.62
CA SER A 228 -13.57 8.62 -4.58
C SER A 228 -14.45 9.27 -5.63
N THR A 229 -15.11 10.35 -5.22
CA THR A 229 -16.08 11.10 -6.01
C THR A 229 -15.72 12.56 -6.06
N GLY A 230 -15.99 13.22 -7.18
CA GLY A 230 -16.07 14.67 -7.32
C GLY A 230 -17.50 15.14 -7.54
N CYS A 231 -17.70 16.44 -7.70
CA CYS A 231 -18.90 16.99 -8.32
C CYS A 231 -18.57 18.26 -9.11
N ASN A 232 -19.48 18.66 -10.00
CA ASN A 232 -19.22 19.73 -10.97
C ASN A 232 -19.56 21.14 -10.46
N ASP A 233 -20.27 21.22 -9.35
CA ASP A 233 -21.02 22.43 -8.99
C ASP A 233 -20.35 23.19 -7.83
N GLU A 234 -19.48 22.52 -7.07
CA GLU A 234 -18.72 23.08 -5.97
C GLU A 234 -17.33 22.44 -5.94
N PRO A 235 -16.24 23.23 -5.88
CA PRO A 235 -14.89 22.67 -5.88
C PRO A 235 -14.53 21.90 -4.60
N ASP A 236 -15.43 21.76 -3.62
CA ASP A 236 -15.27 21.19 -2.27
C ASP A 236 -16.24 20.05 -1.90
N CYS A 237 -17.04 19.57 -2.85
CA CYS A 237 -18.02 18.50 -2.63
C CYS A 237 -17.48 17.08 -2.83
N GLY A 238 -16.26 16.93 -3.36
CA GLY A 238 -15.69 15.62 -3.65
C GLY A 238 -15.32 14.88 -2.37
N GLY A 239 -15.53 13.57 -2.30
CA GLY A 239 -15.27 12.77 -1.10
C GLY A 239 -15.04 11.29 -1.37
N THR A 240 -14.87 10.50 -0.31
CA THR A 240 -14.68 9.04 -0.45
C THR A 240 -15.79 8.29 0.28
N SER A 241 -16.39 7.32 -0.42
CA SER A 241 -17.48 6.48 0.09
C SER A 241 -17.09 5.01 0.08
N LEU A 242 -17.54 4.28 1.11
CA LEU A 242 -17.40 2.84 1.21
C LEU A 242 -18.63 2.14 0.61
N TYR A 243 -18.38 1.07 -0.13
CA TYR A 243 -19.37 0.21 -0.76
C TYR A 243 -19.03 -1.24 -0.42
N LEU A 244 -19.78 -1.83 0.52
CA LEU A 244 -19.56 -3.21 0.95
C LEU A 244 -20.17 -4.19 -0.06
N SER A 245 -19.41 -5.19 -0.49
CA SER A 245 -19.90 -6.19 -1.42
C SER A 245 -20.93 -7.11 -0.78
N THR A 246 -21.94 -7.47 -1.56
CA THR A 246 -22.94 -8.50 -1.22
C THR A 246 -22.76 -9.75 -2.08
N GLY A 247 -21.70 -9.81 -2.90
CA GLY A 247 -21.45 -10.84 -3.90
C GLY A 247 -22.21 -10.64 -5.22
N THR A 248 -23.31 -9.87 -5.22
CA THR A 248 -24.11 -9.60 -6.44
C THR A 248 -24.32 -8.09 -6.70
N GLY A 249 -23.86 -7.25 -5.79
CA GLY A 249 -23.99 -5.80 -5.80
C GLY A 249 -23.33 -5.22 -4.55
N PHE A 250 -23.52 -3.93 -4.31
CA PHE A 250 -22.85 -3.23 -3.22
C PHE A 250 -23.83 -2.47 -2.33
N THR A 251 -23.52 -2.39 -1.04
CA THR A 251 -24.24 -1.58 -0.06
C THR A 251 -23.42 -0.33 0.23
N HIS A 252 -23.94 0.85 -0.16
CA HIS A 252 -23.33 2.12 0.20
C HIS A 252 -23.36 2.30 1.73
N THR A 253 -22.18 2.47 2.30
CA THR A 253 -21.96 2.62 3.73
C THR A 253 -21.20 3.94 3.95
N PRO A 254 -21.85 4.98 4.48
CA PRO A 254 -21.16 6.23 4.76
C PRO A 254 -20.06 6.03 5.80
N ILE A 255 -18.89 6.58 5.51
CA ILE A 255 -17.79 6.61 6.49
C ILE A 255 -18.08 7.73 7.48
N VAL A 256 -18.11 7.40 8.76
CA VAL A 256 -18.39 8.34 9.84
C VAL A 256 -17.09 9.00 10.27
N THR A 257 -16.86 10.21 9.76
CA THR A 257 -15.95 11.18 10.36
C THR A 257 -16.63 11.96 11.48
N ALA A 258 -15.88 12.63 12.34
CA ALA A 258 -16.40 13.36 13.51
C ALA A 258 -17.62 14.29 13.20
N PRO A 259 -18.40 14.73 14.21
CA PRO A 259 -19.65 15.46 13.97
C PRO A 259 -19.45 16.74 13.16
N GLY A 260 -20.14 16.85 12.01
CA GLY A 260 -20.20 18.06 11.20
C GLY A 260 -19.31 18.11 9.97
N THR A 261 -18.57 17.04 9.65
CA THR A 261 -17.71 17.01 8.46
C THR A 261 -17.94 15.74 7.64
N TYR A 262 -18.22 15.90 6.36
CA TYR A 262 -18.05 14.84 5.36
C TYR A 262 -16.54 14.63 5.10
N LEU A 263 -16.14 13.44 4.65
CA LEU A 263 -14.78 13.19 4.13
C LEU A 263 -14.61 13.87 2.77
N ASN A 264 -14.72 15.19 2.75
CA ASN A 264 -14.50 15.92 1.53
C ASN A 264 -12.99 16.10 1.33
N HIS A 265 -12.50 15.74 0.15
CA HIS A 265 -11.09 15.82 -0.26
C HIS A 265 -10.10 15.09 0.65
N ALA A 266 -10.55 13.99 1.26
CA ALA A 266 -9.66 13.12 2.00
C ALA A 266 -9.19 11.96 1.11
N SER A 267 -7.88 11.72 1.09
CA SER A 267 -7.33 10.46 0.59
C SER A 267 -7.51 9.39 1.67
N VAL A 268 -7.77 8.15 1.23
CA VAL A 268 -7.97 7.01 2.13
C VAL A 268 -6.93 5.95 1.82
N THR A 269 -6.20 5.54 2.85
CA THR A 269 -5.30 4.39 2.84
C THR A 269 -5.86 3.33 3.78
N VAL A 270 -5.83 2.07 3.35
CA VAL A 270 -6.29 0.92 4.14
C VAL A 270 -5.10 0.21 4.79
N GLY A 271 -5.24 -0.21 6.05
CA GLY A 271 -4.27 -1.09 6.72
C GLY A 271 -4.60 -1.32 8.19
N SER A 272 -3.98 -2.32 8.82
CA SER A 272 -4.24 -2.64 10.23
C SER A 272 -3.38 -1.76 11.15
N VAL A 273 -3.97 -0.74 11.76
CA VAL A 273 -3.35 0.15 12.76
C VAL A 273 -3.48 -0.45 14.16
N ASN A 274 -4.61 -1.10 14.44
CA ASN A 274 -4.94 -1.64 15.76
C ASN A 274 -4.69 -3.15 15.94
N GLY A 275 -4.22 -3.84 14.89
CA GLY A 275 -3.86 -5.26 14.94
C GLY A 275 -5.05 -6.22 15.06
N ASP A 276 -6.28 -5.77 14.83
CA ASP A 276 -7.45 -6.64 14.77
C ASP A 276 -7.66 -7.25 13.37
N ALA A 277 -8.78 -7.96 13.19
CA ALA A 277 -9.08 -8.67 11.94
C ALA A 277 -9.59 -7.73 10.83
N TYR A 278 -10.09 -6.56 11.19
CA TYR A 278 -10.71 -5.61 10.27
C TYR A 278 -9.67 -4.56 9.85
N PRO A 279 -9.48 -4.33 8.54
CA PRO A 279 -8.62 -3.24 8.11
C PRO A 279 -9.13 -1.89 8.58
N ASP A 280 -8.21 -1.03 9.05
CA ASP A 280 -8.53 0.34 9.45
C ASP A 280 -8.40 1.30 8.26
N LEU A 281 -9.11 2.42 8.34
CA LEU A 281 -9.09 3.48 7.33
C LEU A 281 -8.29 4.68 7.85
N VAL A 282 -7.20 5.01 7.17
CA VAL A 282 -6.41 6.21 7.42
C VAL A 282 -6.82 7.31 6.46
N PHE A 283 -7.33 8.41 7.00
CA PHE A 283 -7.70 9.59 6.23
C PHE A 283 -6.60 10.62 6.30
N THR A 284 -6.25 11.19 5.16
CA THR A 284 -5.42 12.39 5.11
C THR A 284 -6.17 13.52 4.42
N ARG A 285 -6.05 14.74 4.96
CA ARG A 285 -6.67 15.93 4.37
C ARG A 285 -5.69 17.09 4.40
N GLN A 286 -5.51 17.74 3.26
CA GLN A 286 -4.74 18.96 3.12
C GLN A 286 -5.68 20.18 3.10
N PRO A 287 -5.25 21.35 3.59
CA PRO A 287 -6.03 22.57 3.49
C PRO A 287 -6.01 23.07 2.05
N THR A 288 -7.11 22.90 1.33
CA THR A 288 -7.22 23.29 -0.08
C THR A 288 -7.49 24.78 -0.27
N GLY A 289 -7.98 25.47 0.79
CA GLY A 289 -8.43 26.86 0.70
C GLY A 289 -9.63 27.08 -0.23
N LEU A 290 -10.20 26.01 -0.76
CA LEU A 290 -11.36 26.01 -1.66
C LEU A 290 -12.69 25.98 -0.89
N ASP A 291 -12.63 25.53 0.36
CA ASP A 291 -13.74 25.31 1.25
C ASP A 291 -13.90 26.53 2.17
N SER A 292 -15.04 27.21 2.06
CA SER A 292 -15.37 28.42 2.83
C SER A 292 -16.31 28.17 4.00
N ASP A 293 -16.79 26.94 4.15
CA ASP A 293 -17.82 26.53 5.11
C ASP A 293 -17.33 25.52 6.16
N VAL A 294 -16.09 25.04 6.07
CA VAL A 294 -15.47 24.15 7.06
C VAL A 294 -14.24 24.79 7.70
N ASP A 295 -14.33 25.03 9.02
CA ASP A 295 -13.19 25.34 9.89
C ASP A 295 -12.27 24.11 10.00
N PHE A 296 -11.47 23.81 8.96
CA PHE A 296 -10.48 22.74 9.02
C PHE A 296 -9.38 23.12 10.03
N PRO A 297 -9.10 22.29 11.05
CA PRO A 297 -8.31 22.70 12.21
C PRO A 297 -6.79 22.74 11.97
N SER A 298 -6.33 22.78 10.72
CA SER A 298 -4.91 22.72 10.36
C SER A 298 -4.54 23.66 9.21
N LYS A 299 -3.31 24.17 9.25
CA LYS A 299 -2.69 24.96 8.19
C LYS A 299 -1.84 24.13 7.23
N GLY A 300 -1.22 23.05 7.71
CA GLY A 300 -0.33 22.17 6.94
C GLY A 300 -0.97 20.88 6.46
N GLY A 301 -2.05 20.44 7.12
CA GLY A 301 -2.77 19.20 6.83
C GLY A 301 -2.93 18.30 8.05
N ALA A 302 -3.72 17.24 7.90
CA ALA A 302 -4.08 16.36 9.00
C ALA A 302 -4.19 14.90 8.59
N VAL A 303 -4.07 14.03 9.59
CA VAL A 303 -4.34 12.60 9.50
C VAL A 303 -5.37 12.18 10.56
N ALA A 304 -6.24 11.24 10.24
CA ALA A 304 -7.13 10.59 11.20
C ALA A 304 -7.22 9.09 10.89
N VAL A 305 -7.59 8.29 11.89
CA VAL A 305 -7.83 6.85 11.73
C VAL A 305 -9.26 6.55 12.15
N ALA A 306 -10.03 5.91 11.26
CA ALA A 306 -11.23 5.17 11.64
C ALA A 306 -10.87 3.70 11.77
N LEU A 307 -11.21 3.14 12.93
CA LEU A 307 -11.00 1.72 13.14
C LEU A 307 -11.99 0.91 12.28
N GLY A 308 -11.51 -0.22 11.76
CA GLY A 308 -12.29 -1.18 11.00
C GLY A 308 -13.36 -1.86 11.86
N GLY A 309 -14.29 -2.54 11.20
CA GLY A 309 -15.30 -3.33 11.89
C GLY A 309 -16.16 -4.14 10.93
N PRO A 310 -17.10 -4.95 11.42
CA PRO A 310 -17.95 -5.84 10.59
C PRO A 310 -18.92 -5.10 9.65
N LYS A 311 -18.88 -3.77 9.62
CA LYS A 311 -19.61 -2.91 8.68
C LYS A 311 -18.63 -2.00 7.92
N GLY A 312 -17.38 -2.42 7.76
CA GLY A 312 -16.27 -1.62 7.23
C GLY A 312 -15.69 -0.59 8.21
N GLN A 313 -16.46 -0.17 9.23
CA GLN A 313 -15.99 0.77 10.24
C GLN A 313 -16.59 0.47 11.63
N ASP A 314 -15.77 0.51 12.68
CA ASP A 314 -16.24 0.62 14.06
C ASP A 314 -16.63 2.07 14.39
N THR A 315 -17.94 2.33 14.33
CA THR A 315 -18.52 3.65 14.65
C THR A 315 -18.64 3.94 16.15
N SER A 316 -18.27 2.99 17.02
CA SER A 316 -18.22 3.21 18.46
C SER A 316 -17.01 4.07 18.86
N VAL A 317 -15.95 4.03 18.06
CA VAL A 317 -14.76 4.87 18.21
C VAL A 317 -14.80 5.98 17.17
N LYS A 318 -14.80 7.23 17.63
CA LYS A 318 -14.81 8.37 16.73
C LYS A 318 -13.38 8.70 16.28
N PRO A 319 -13.13 8.81 14.97
CA PRO A 319 -11.84 9.27 14.46
C PRO A 319 -11.50 10.65 15.01
N LYS A 320 -10.22 10.88 15.30
CA LYS A 320 -9.69 12.17 15.73
C LYS A 320 -8.65 12.66 14.74
N TRP A 321 -8.83 13.88 14.23
CA TRP A 321 -7.82 14.56 13.44
C TRP A 321 -6.58 14.89 14.28
N ILE A 322 -5.41 14.56 13.73
CA ILE A 322 -4.08 14.87 14.23
C ILE A 322 -3.40 15.76 13.20
N THR A 323 -2.78 16.82 13.68
CA THR A 323 -2.10 17.86 12.89
C THR A 323 -0.71 18.09 13.47
N GLN A 324 0.16 18.84 12.80
CA GLN A 324 1.44 19.29 13.39
C GLN A 324 1.26 20.16 14.65
N ALA A 325 0.08 20.72 14.89
CA ALA A 325 -0.25 21.44 16.13
C ALA A 325 -0.65 20.50 17.29
N THR A 326 -0.84 19.21 17.02
CA THR A 326 -1.20 18.23 18.05
C THR A 326 -0.01 17.94 18.95
N ALA A 327 -0.22 17.96 20.27
CA ALA A 327 0.84 17.70 21.24
C ALA A 327 1.57 16.38 20.97
N GLY A 328 2.90 16.46 20.88
CA GLY A 328 3.80 15.33 20.62
C GLY A 328 4.21 15.19 19.15
N VAL A 329 3.51 15.83 18.21
CA VAL A 329 3.89 15.85 16.80
C VAL A 329 5.05 16.85 16.59
N PRO A 330 6.20 16.43 16.04
CA PRO A 330 7.29 17.34 15.71
C PRO A 330 6.93 18.30 14.57
N GLY A 331 7.57 19.48 14.57
CA GLY A 331 7.34 20.53 13.57
C GLY A 331 6.33 21.58 14.02
N ALA A 332 6.14 22.61 13.20
CA ALA A 332 5.07 23.59 13.36
C ALA A 332 3.97 23.30 12.33
N ASP A 333 2.72 23.67 12.62
CA ASP A 333 1.62 23.56 11.64
C ASP A 333 1.63 24.84 10.78
N GLU A 334 2.25 24.75 9.61
CA GLU A 334 2.51 25.87 8.72
C GLU A 334 1.79 25.68 7.39
N GLN A 335 1.47 26.80 6.73
CA GLN A 335 0.81 26.74 5.44
C GLN A 335 1.81 26.31 4.38
N GLY A 336 1.55 25.19 3.71
CA GLY A 336 2.41 24.67 2.65
C GLY A 336 2.98 23.29 2.96
N ASP A 337 3.07 22.89 4.23
CA ASP A 337 3.72 21.64 4.69
C ASP A 337 3.16 20.40 4.00
N ALA A 338 1.88 20.46 3.61
CA ALA A 338 1.20 19.42 2.86
C ALA A 338 1.15 18.08 3.62
N MET A 339 1.12 18.11 4.96
CA MET A 339 0.94 16.94 5.81
C MET A 339 -0.28 16.13 5.37
N GLY A 340 -0.06 14.85 5.10
CA GLY A 340 -1.09 13.98 4.54
C GLY A 340 -1.11 13.90 3.02
N ALA A 341 -0.09 14.42 2.32
CA ALA A 341 0.05 14.25 0.87
C ALA A 341 0.06 12.78 0.44
N SER A 342 0.61 11.92 1.29
CA SER A 342 0.68 10.48 1.12
C SER A 342 0.59 9.81 2.49
N ALA A 343 0.07 8.58 2.54
CA ALA A 343 0.05 7.77 3.75
C ALA A 343 0.18 6.28 3.47
N ALA A 344 0.88 5.57 4.35
CA ALA A 344 1.01 4.12 4.33
C ALA A 344 0.95 3.56 5.75
N VAL A 345 0.48 2.31 5.88
CA VAL A 345 0.33 1.62 7.17
C VAL A 345 1.13 0.33 7.15
N GLY A 346 1.84 0.04 8.24
CA GLY A 346 2.39 -1.29 8.46
C GLY A 346 3.14 -1.41 9.79
N ASP A 347 3.29 -2.64 10.26
CA ASP A 347 3.94 -2.95 11.54
C ASP A 347 5.48 -2.81 11.42
N LEU A 348 5.97 -1.59 11.65
CA LEU A 348 7.38 -1.23 11.48
C LEU A 348 8.23 -1.64 12.67
N ASP A 349 7.61 -1.95 13.82
CA ASP A 349 8.31 -2.38 15.03
C ASP A 349 8.06 -3.80 15.52
N GLY A 350 7.19 -4.52 14.83
CA GLY A 350 6.91 -5.94 15.05
C GLY A 350 6.10 -6.18 16.32
N ASP A 351 5.31 -5.21 16.77
CA ASP A 351 4.47 -5.34 17.97
C ASP A 351 3.02 -5.73 17.67
N GLY A 352 2.68 -5.90 16.39
CA GLY A 352 1.35 -6.27 15.91
C GLY A 352 0.41 -5.09 15.67
N TYR A 353 0.85 -3.84 15.89
CA TYR A 353 0.10 -2.64 15.54
C TYR A 353 0.77 -1.94 14.36
N GLY A 354 0.00 -1.55 13.34
CA GLY A 354 0.55 -0.81 12.20
C GLY A 354 0.87 0.64 12.55
N GLU A 355 2.12 1.04 12.33
CA GLU A 355 2.50 2.44 12.28
C GLU A 355 1.88 3.12 11.06
N VAL A 356 1.50 4.38 11.22
CA VAL A 356 1.04 5.22 10.11
C VAL A 356 2.17 6.17 9.70
N VAL A 357 2.67 6.00 8.49
CA VAL A 357 3.66 6.89 7.87
C VAL A 357 2.92 7.93 7.05
N VAL A 358 3.17 9.21 7.29
CA VAL A 358 2.47 10.34 6.65
C VAL A 358 3.49 11.28 6.04
N GLY A 359 3.33 11.58 4.75
CA GLY A 359 4.16 12.55 4.02
C GLY A 359 3.77 14.00 4.27
N LEU A 360 4.78 14.88 4.33
CA LEU A 360 4.67 16.34 4.39
C LEU A 360 5.70 16.94 3.41
N PRO A 361 5.51 16.76 2.09
CA PRO A 361 6.49 17.13 1.07
C PRO A 361 6.77 18.64 0.96
N GLY A 362 5.89 19.49 1.52
CA GLY A 362 6.09 20.94 1.49
C GLY A 362 6.79 21.49 2.74
N GLU A 363 7.20 20.62 3.68
CA GLU A 363 7.90 21.07 4.90
C GLU A 363 9.22 21.77 4.57
N ASP A 364 9.41 22.93 5.16
CA ASP A 364 10.66 23.68 5.10
C ASP A 364 11.68 23.13 6.11
N VAL A 365 12.85 22.68 5.65
CA VAL A 365 13.94 22.23 6.53
C VAL A 365 15.07 23.25 6.55
N GLY A 366 15.10 24.05 7.61
CA GLY A 366 16.08 25.13 7.77
C GLY A 366 15.88 26.24 6.73
N THR A 367 16.71 26.26 5.69
CA THR A 367 16.58 27.21 4.56
C THR A 367 16.16 26.53 3.24
N ALA A 368 16.09 25.20 3.22
CA ALA A 368 15.65 24.45 2.06
C ALA A 368 14.12 24.41 2.07
N LYS A 369 13.51 25.18 1.17
CA LYS A 369 12.05 25.24 1.07
C LYS A 369 11.48 24.02 0.40
N ASP A 370 10.33 23.54 0.85
CA ASP A 370 9.66 22.37 0.28
C ASP A 370 10.63 21.15 0.17
N ALA A 371 11.54 21.02 1.14
CA ALA A 371 12.48 19.90 1.20
C ALA A 371 11.71 18.62 1.56
N GLY A 372 10.73 18.75 2.45
CA GLY A 372 9.80 17.71 2.82
C GLY A 372 10.25 16.85 4.00
N GLY A 373 9.35 15.96 4.42
CA GLY A 373 9.56 15.03 5.52
C GLY A 373 8.51 13.93 5.56
N VAL A 374 8.69 13.00 6.49
CA VAL A 374 7.65 12.06 6.90
C VAL A 374 7.50 12.05 8.41
N LEU A 375 6.25 11.97 8.86
CA LEU A 375 5.88 11.69 10.24
C LEU A 375 5.52 10.20 10.37
N VAL A 376 6.05 9.54 11.40
CA VAL A 376 5.72 8.14 11.71
C VAL A 376 5.00 8.10 13.04
N PHE A 377 3.70 7.81 12.99
CA PHE A 377 2.82 7.68 14.16
C PHE A 377 2.82 6.23 14.64
N LYS A 378 3.00 6.04 15.95
CA LYS A 378 2.94 4.71 16.57
C LYS A 378 1.51 4.15 16.52
N GLY A 379 1.36 2.94 15.99
CA GLY A 379 0.11 2.19 16.02
C GLY A 379 -0.25 1.73 17.43
N ARG A 380 -1.54 1.67 17.76
CA ARG A 380 -2.06 1.15 19.04
C ARG A 380 -3.46 0.58 18.83
N ALA A 381 -3.91 -0.24 19.79
CA ALA A 381 -5.27 -0.77 19.83
C ALA A 381 -6.40 0.29 19.73
N THR A 382 -6.12 1.55 20.08
CA THR A 382 -7.07 2.67 20.01
C THR A 382 -6.78 3.63 18.84
N GLY A 383 -6.02 3.20 17.84
CA GLY A 383 -5.54 4.04 16.74
C GLY A 383 -4.26 4.81 17.09
N ILE A 384 -4.08 5.99 16.49
CA ILE A 384 -2.87 6.81 16.63
C ILE A 384 -3.07 8.02 17.57
N THR A 385 -1.95 8.55 18.07
CA THR A 385 -1.88 9.81 18.82
C THR A 385 -0.64 10.59 18.39
N GLY A 386 -0.49 11.86 18.80
CA GLY A 386 0.76 12.60 18.60
C GLY A 386 1.91 12.15 19.50
N ALA A 387 1.67 11.32 20.52
CA ALA A 387 2.74 10.82 21.38
C ALA A 387 3.64 9.83 20.62
N ASP A 388 4.95 9.91 20.86
CA ASP A 388 5.98 9.08 20.24
C ASP A 388 6.09 9.22 18.71
N THR A 389 5.50 10.26 18.13
CA THR A 389 5.64 10.55 16.70
C THR A 389 7.09 10.88 16.36
N LYS A 390 7.61 10.21 15.34
CA LYS A 390 8.94 10.48 14.79
C LYS A 390 8.84 11.34 13.54
N VAL A 391 9.87 12.14 13.28
CA VAL A 391 10.06 12.84 12.01
C VAL A 391 11.34 12.34 11.33
N ILE A 392 11.30 12.13 10.02
CA ILE A 392 12.45 11.74 9.19
C ILE A 392 12.45 12.62 7.93
N GLY A 393 13.61 13.19 7.62
CA GLY A 393 13.91 13.92 6.38
C GLY A 393 15.32 13.61 5.89
N GLN A 394 15.75 14.17 4.75
CA GLN A 394 17.06 13.84 4.14
C GLN A 394 18.25 14.28 5.01
N SER A 395 18.13 15.37 5.77
CA SER A 395 19.15 15.75 6.77
C SER A 395 19.11 14.96 8.08
N THR A 396 18.17 14.03 8.27
CA THR A 396 18.15 13.19 9.48
C THR A 396 19.41 12.34 9.52
N ALA A 397 20.04 12.23 10.70
CA ALA A 397 21.33 11.56 10.84
C ALA A 397 21.31 10.14 10.25
N ASN A 398 22.29 9.83 9.41
CA ASN A 398 22.49 8.59 8.65
C ASN A 398 21.56 8.36 7.46
N VAL A 399 20.64 9.28 7.15
CA VAL A 399 19.89 9.23 5.90
C VAL A 399 20.80 9.72 4.76
N PRO A 400 20.92 8.97 3.64
CA PRO A 400 21.68 9.43 2.48
C PRO A 400 21.08 10.68 1.84
N GLY A 401 21.92 11.58 1.35
CA GLY A 401 21.48 12.82 0.69
C GLY A 401 21.59 14.05 1.58
N VAL A 402 21.08 15.17 1.09
CA VAL A 402 20.94 16.45 1.80
C VAL A 402 19.60 17.05 1.43
N ASP A 403 19.04 17.92 2.27
CA ASP A 403 17.82 18.64 1.90
C ASP A 403 18.15 19.70 0.83
N GLU A 404 17.49 19.61 -0.33
CA GLU A 404 17.52 20.63 -1.38
C GLU A 404 16.13 21.26 -1.54
N GLN A 405 16.11 22.45 -2.13
CA GLN A 405 14.84 23.15 -2.34
C GLN A 405 13.98 22.37 -3.33
N GLY A 406 12.77 22.00 -2.90
CA GLY A 406 11.78 21.34 -3.75
C GLY A 406 12.00 19.85 -3.96
N ASP A 407 12.81 19.18 -3.13
CA ASP A 407 12.99 17.72 -3.20
C ASP A 407 11.68 16.98 -2.93
N ALA A 408 10.81 17.56 -2.10
CA ALA A 408 9.51 17.01 -1.74
C ALA A 408 9.61 15.60 -1.14
N PHE A 409 10.54 15.38 -0.20
CA PHE A 409 10.67 14.14 0.56
C PHE A 409 9.36 13.82 1.29
N GLY A 410 8.90 12.57 1.22
CA GLY A 410 7.56 12.19 1.67
C GLY A 410 6.46 12.50 0.65
N GLY A 411 6.81 12.89 -0.59
CA GLY A 411 5.84 13.12 -1.66
C GLY A 411 5.06 11.86 -2.05
N GLU A 412 5.62 10.69 -1.77
CA GLU A 412 4.95 9.38 -1.84
C GLU A 412 5.57 8.48 -0.76
N VAL A 413 4.73 7.67 -0.10
CA VAL A 413 5.18 6.69 0.90
C VAL A 413 4.51 5.34 0.68
N HIS A 414 5.25 4.28 0.90
CA HIS A 414 4.74 2.90 0.85
C HIS A 414 5.38 2.08 1.98
N VAL A 415 4.69 1.04 2.45
CA VAL A 415 5.26 0.09 3.42
C VAL A 415 5.22 -1.30 2.84
N VAL A 416 6.40 -1.86 2.59
CA VAL A 416 6.56 -3.29 2.29
C VAL A 416 6.43 -4.05 3.60
N ALA A 417 5.47 -4.95 3.71
CA ALA A 417 5.19 -5.68 4.94
C ALA A 417 6.35 -6.61 5.31
N GLY A 418 6.47 -6.87 6.62
CA GLY A 418 7.44 -7.80 7.15
C GLY A 418 7.07 -9.25 6.86
N ALA A 419 8.04 -10.08 6.50
CA ALA A 419 7.82 -11.50 6.25
C ALA A 419 9.00 -12.36 6.75
N LYS A 420 8.71 -13.55 7.28
CA LYS A 420 9.73 -14.56 7.65
C LYS A 420 10.88 -14.01 8.53
N GLY A 421 10.54 -13.14 9.48
CA GLY A 421 11.51 -12.50 10.38
C GLY A 421 12.25 -11.30 9.78
N VAL A 422 11.89 -10.87 8.57
CA VAL A 422 12.28 -9.58 7.98
C VAL A 422 11.27 -8.54 8.47
N PRO A 423 11.70 -7.45 9.12
CA PRO A 423 10.82 -6.35 9.51
C PRO A 423 10.22 -5.65 8.28
N ALA A 424 9.05 -5.04 8.46
CA ALA A 424 8.48 -4.16 7.45
C ALA A 424 9.45 -3.02 7.09
N THR A 425 9.38 -2.54 5.86
CA THR A 425 10.30 -1.56 5.27
C THR A 425 9.48 -0.41 4.69
N PRO A 426 9.50 0.80 5.30
CA PRO A 426 8.92 1.95 4.65
C PRO A 426 9.85 2.43 3.53
N ALA A 427 9.25 2.63 2.37
CA ALA A 427 9.80 3.31 1.23
C ALA A 427 9.27 4.76 1.23
N VAL A 428 10.18 5.73 1.15
CA VAL A 428 9.84 7.16 1.12
C VAL A 428 10.44 7.77 -0.13
N ALA A 429 9.61 8.40 -0.95
CA ALA A 429 10.06 9.07 -2.16
C ALA A 429 10.26 10.57 -1.94
N ALA A 430 11.18 11.14 -2.72
CA ALA A 430 11.32 12.56 -2.94
C ALA A 430 11.23 12.81 -4.45
N PRO A 431 10.01 12.99 -5.02
CA PRO A 431 9.86 13.05 -6.48
C PRO A 431 10.47 14.31 -7.12
N GLY A 432 10.75 15.35 -6.33
CA GLY A 432 11.40 16.58 -6.78
C GLY A 432 12.93 16.52 -6.81
N GLU A 433 13.51 15.51 -6.17
CA GLU A 433 14.96 15.26 -6.04
C GLU A 433 15.71 15.47 -7.37
N ASN A 434 16.84 16.18 -7.30
CA ASN A 434 17.76 16.41 -8.42
C ASN A 434 17.09 17.02 -9.68
N THR A 435 16.27 18.06 -9.49
CA THR A 435 15.50 18.73 -10.58
C THR A 435 14.45 17.78 -11.19
N ASN A 436 13.58 17.23 -10.36
CA ASN A 436 12.48 16.31 -10.73
C ASN A 436 12.95 14.98 -11.32
N GLN A 437 14.19 14.54 -11.10
CA GLN A 437 14.59 13.16 -11.43
C GLN A 437 13.89 12.18 -10.49
N GLY A 438 13.78 12.56 -9.22
CA GLY A 438 13.15 11.77 -8.17
C GLY A 438 14.08 10.73 -7.55
N GLY A 439 13.77 10.33 -6.31
CA GLY A 439 14.51 9.32 -5.56
C GLY A 439 13.61 8.61 -4.56
N VAL A 440 14.05 7.42 -4.13
CA VAL A 440 13.37 6.58 -3.13
C VAL A 440 14.39 6.14 -2.07
N TRP A 441 13.98 6.19 -0.81
CA TRP A 441 14.73 5.75 0.35
C TRP A 441 14.03 4.57 1.01
N LEU A 442 14.79 3.53 1.33
CA LEU A 442 14.30 2.39 2.10
C LEU A 442 14.87 2.44 3.51
N PHE A 443 14.00 2.38 4.49
CA PHE A 443 14.37 2.27 5.90
C PHE A 443 14.03 0.88 6.40
N LYS A 444 14.82 0.34 7.32
CA LYS A 444 14.52 -0.96 7.91
C LYS A 444 13.64 -0.76 9.16
N GLY A 445 12.60 -1.55 9.32
CA GLY A 445 11.86 -1.66 10.57
C GLY A 445 12.70 -2.20 11.72
N SER A 446 12.35 -1.85 12.95
CA SER A 446 13.00 -2.33 14.17
C SER A 446 12.04 -2.19 15.34
N ARG A 447 12.29 -2.85 16.47
CA ARG A 447 11.48 -2.74 17.71
C ARG A 447 11.21 -1.34 18.28
N THR A 448 11.77 -0.31 17.67
CA THR A 448 11.51 1.08 18.05
C THR A 448 10.92 1.89 16.90
N GLY A 449 10.54 1.27 15.78
CA GLY A 449 10.16 1.90 14.51
C GLY A 449 11.30 1.90 13.49
N PRO A 450 11.17 2.66 12.39
CA PRO A 450 12.17 2.70 11.31
C PRO A 450 13.52 3.22 11.81
N VAL A 451 14.61 2.63 11.29
CA VAL A 451 15.99 3.05 11.55
C VAL A 451 16.64 3.70 10.34
N THR A 452 17.37 4.80 10.57
CA THR A 452 18.06 5.54 9.52
C THR A 452 19.45 4.97 9.22
N LYS A 453 20.11 4.35 10.20
CA LYS A 453 21.43 3.76 9.98
C LYS A 453 21.32 2.56 9.05
N GLY A 454 21.96 2.67 7.88
CA GLY A 454 21.93 1.62 6.86
C GLY A 454 20.72 1.71 5.93
N SER A 455 19.97 2.82 5.95
CA SER A 455 19.03 3.11 4.87
C SER A 455 19.77 3.26 3.54
N VAL A 456 19.07 2.97 2.46
CA VAL A 456 19.60 3.05 1.10
C VAL A 456 18.72 3.99 0.30
N SER A 457 19.34 4.76 -0.60
CA SER A 457 18.64 5.58 -1.57
C SER A 457 19.00 5.18 -3.00
N PHE A 458 18.05 5.35 -3.90
CA PHE A 458 18.21 5.08 -5.32
C PHE A 458 17.21 5.92 -6.13
N GLY A 459 17.39 5.98 -7.44
CA GLY A 459 16.50 6.69 -8.35
C GLY A 459 16.59 6.13 -9.76
N GLU A 460 16.01 6.81 -10.75
CA GLU A 460 15.99 6.37 -12.15
C GLU A 460 17.39 6.07 -12.70
N ALA A 461 18.42 6.81 -12.24
CA ALA A 461 19.82 6.59 -12.59
C ALA A 461 20.37 5.19 -12.24
N SER A 462 19.75 4.49 -11.29
CA SER A 462 20.14 3.13 -10.90
C SER A 462 19.62 2.05 -11.85
N LEU A 463 18.69 2.37 -12.75
CA LEU A 463 17.95 1.41 -13.56
C LEU A 463 18.64 1.01 -14.87
N GLY A 464 19.79 1.62 -15.18
CA GLY A 464 20.44 1.44 -16.49
C GLY A 464 19.67 2.06 -17.66
N VAL A 465 18.65 2.87 -17.40
CA VAL A 465 17.96 3.71 -18.38
C VAL A 465 18.59 5.11 -18.41
N THR A 466 18.34 5.89 -19.46
CA THR A 466 18.78 7.28 -19.52
C THR A 466 17.92 8.12 -18.56
N PRO A 467 18.48 8.70 -17.49
CA PRO A 467 17.69 9.44 -16.53
C PRO A 467 17.12 10.72 -17.13
N SER A 468 15.93 11.08 -16.68
CA SER A 468 15.21 12.28 -17.08
C SER A 468 14.33 12.78 -15.93
N ALA A 469 13.69 13.93 -16.12
CA ALA A 469 12.82 14.52 -15.10
C ALA A 469 11.47 13.77 -15.03
N VAL A 470 11.50 12.50 -14.60
CA VAL A 470 10.35 11.59 -14.54
C VAL A 470 9.69 11.54 -13.17
N ARG A 471 10.27 12.24 -12.18
CA ARG A 471 9.82 12.24 -10.79
C ARG A 471 9.72 10.82 -10.24
N PHE A 472 10.82 10.07 -10.35
CA PHE A 472 10.91 8.69 -9.90
C PHE A 472 10.45 8.56 -8.43
N GLY A 473 9.60 7.58 -8.15
CA GLY A 473 8.95 7.41 -6.85
C GLY A 473 7.63 8.17 -6.68
N ASN A 474 7.12 8.87 -7.72
CA ASN A 474 5.77 9.47 -7.71
C ASN A 474 4.63 8.45 -7.45
N TRP A 475 4.88 7.16 -7.70
CA TRP A 475 3.92 6.06 -7.48
C TRP A 475 4.68 4.84 -6.99
N LEU A 476 4.37 4.40 -5.77
CA LEU A 476 4.93 3.19 -5.15
C LEU A 476 3.79 2.21 -4.81
N GLY A 477 4.04 0.90 -4.91
CA GLY A 477 3.00 -0.12 -4.74
C GLY A 477 3.49 -1.46 -4.22
#